data_AF-M4UI64-F1
#
_entry.id   AF-M4UI64-F1
#
_cell.length_a   1.000
_cell.length_b   1.000
_cell.length_c   1.000
_cell.angle_alpha   90.00
_cell.angle_beta   90.00
_cell.angle_gamma   90.00
#
_symmetry.space_group_name_H-M   'P 1'
#
loop_
_entity.id
_entity.type
_entity.pdbx_description
1 polymer ?
#
loop_
_entity_poly.entity_id
_entity_poly.type
_entity_poly.pdbx_seq_one_letter_code
_entity_poly.pdbx_strand_id
1 'polypeptide(L)'
;MLQRHFSQLLLLIWKLSSVFVIPLIMFLYVYILQQSDASFTFQTLDQGSNIHKWIVFAIYLLYLGLWKLSNKSVIYYLKRMEY
;
A
#
# COMPACT_ATOMS: atom_id res chain seq x y z
N MET A 1 -25.28 3.46 -17.23
CA MET A 1 -24.14 4.42 -17.30
C MET A 1 -23.43 4.61 -15.97
N LEU A 2 -24.12 4.89 -14.86
CA LEU A 2 -23.50 5.15 -13.54
C LEU A 2 -22.61 4.01 -13.00
N GLN A 3 -23.08 2.75 -13.06
CA GLN A 3 -22.32 1.57 -12.59
C GLN A 3 -20.99 1.35 -13.33
N ARG A 4 -20.96 1.71 -14.63
CA ARG A 4 -19.75 1.59 -15.45
C ARG A 4 -18.69 2.60 -15.03
N HIS A 5 -19.08 3.84 -14.80
CA HIS A 5 -18.17 4.87 -14.26
C HIS A 5 -17.68 4.54 -12.85
N PHE A 6 -18.55 3.96 -12.02
CA PHE A 6 -18.18 3.53 -10.67
C PHE A 6 -17.15 2.39 -10.67
N SER A 7 -17.35 1.38 -11.52
CA SER A 7 -16.41 0.26 -11.68
C SER A 7 -15.05 0.72 -12.22
N GLN A 8 -15.04 1.71 -13.11
CA GLN A 8 -13.82 2.36 -13.60
C GLN A 8 -13.09 3.14 -12.50
N LEU A 9 -13.81 3.89 -11.67
CA LEU A 9 -13.23 4.58 -10.51
C LEU A 9 -12.60 3.58 -9.53
N LEU A 10 -13.29 2.49 -9.21
CA LEU A 10 -12.77 1.45 -8.33
C LEU A 10 -11.51 0.78 -8.90
N LEU A 11 -11.48 0.50 -10.21
CA LEU A 11 -10.28 -0.01 -10.89
C LEU A 11 -9.11 0.99 -10.81
N LEU A 12 -9.40 2.29 -10.97
CA LEU A 12 -8.40 3.33 -10.89
C LEU A 12 -7.83 3.46 -9.47
N ILE A 13 -8.69 3.46 -8.45
CA ILE A 13 -8.29 3.44 -7.03
C ILE A 13 -7.47 2.19 -6.72
N TRP A 14 -7.88 1.02 -7.21
CA TRP A 14 -7.13 -0.24 -7.03
C TRP A 14 -5.74 -0.21 -7.67
N LYS A 15 -5.60 0.42 -8.83
CA LYS A 15 -4.27 0.61 -9.45
C LYS A 15 -3.43 1.60 -8.67
N LEU A 16 -4.02 2.72 -8.26
CA LEU A 16 -3.34 3.76 -7.50
C LEU A 16 -2.92 3.30 -6.11
N SER A 17 -3.60 2.33 -5.51
CA SER A 17 -3.22 1.76 -4.20
C SER A 17 -1.81 1.17 -4.22
N SER A 18 -1.34 0.64 -5.36
CA SER A 18 0.03 0.13 -5.52
C SER A 18 1.12 1.18 -5.27
N VAL A 19 0.79 2.46 -5.50
CA VAL A 19 1.70 3.60 -5.34
C VAL A 19 1.47 4.26 -3.99
N PHE A 20 0.21 4.53 -3.63
CA PHE A 20 -0.13 5.22 -2.39
C PHE A 20 0.13 4.41 -1.12
N VAL A 21 0.36 3.11 -1.23
CA VAL A 21 0.71 2.28 -0.07
C VAL A 21 2.13 2.55 0.45
N ILE A 22 3.05 3.08 -0.36
CA ILE A 22 4.40 3.43 0.12
C ILE A 22 4.35 4.43 1.29
N PRO A 23 3.77 5.63 1.15
CA PRO A 23 3.68 6.58 2.26
C PRO A 23 2.87 6.03 3.44
N LEU A 24 1.87 5.17 3.18
CA LEU A 24 1.10 4.50 4.23
C LEU A 24 1.96 3.53 5.04
N ILE A 25 2.81 2.71 4.39
CA ILE A 25 3.73 1.80 5.06
C ILE A 25 4.75 2.60 5.88
N MET A 26 5.31 3.67 5.32
CA MET A 26 6.26 4.52 6.04
C MET A 26 5.62 5.12 7.30
N PHE A 27 4.41 5.65 7.17
CA PHE A 27 3.67 6.20 8.30
C PHE A 27 3.38 5.14 9.36
N LEU A 28 2.84 3.98 8.95
CA LEU A 28 2.52 2.88 9.87
C LEU A 28 3.78 2.37 10.58
N TYR A 29 4.89 2.25 9.86
CA TYR A 29 6.16 1.80 10.41
C TYR A 29 6.70 2.75 11.48
N VAL A 30 6.71 4.05 11.20
CA VAL A 30 7.10 5.08 12.18
C VAL A 30 6.14 5.07 13.36
N TYR A 31 4.82 5.00 13.12
CA TYR A 31 3.83 4.97 14.18
C TYR A 31 4.01 3.76 15.12
N ILE A 32 4.27 2.57 14.58
CA ILE A 32 4.50 1.35 15.39
C ILE A 32 5.80 1.49 16.20
N LEU A 33 6.87 2.00 15.60
CA LEU A 33 8.13 2.19 16.32
C LEU A 33 8.02 3.29 17.37
N GLN A 34 7.23 4.34 17.14
CA GLN A 34 6.95 5.37 18.13
C GLN A 34 6.27 4.82 19.39
N GLN A 35 5.45 3.78 19.27
CA GLN A 35 4.84 3.12 20.43
C GLN A 35 5.88 2.37 21.27
N SER A 36 6.98 1.93 20.67
CA SER A 36 8.06 1.18 21.36
C SER A 36 9.20 2.10 21.82
N ASP A 37 9.49 3.14 21.03
CA ASP A 37 10.52 4.14 21.23
C ASP A 37 10.00 5.50 20.77
N ALA A 38 9.57 6.32 21.72
CA ALA A 38 8.99 7.64 21.45
C ALA A 38 9.97 8.61 20.75
N SER A 39 11.27 8.32 20.76
CA SER A 39 12.27 9.13 20.05
C SER A 39 12.36 8.81 18.56
N PHE A 40 11.72 7.73 18.11
CA PHE A 40 11.72 7.33 16.71
C PHE A 40 10.84 8.25 15.86
N THR A 41 11.47 9.08 15.04
CA THR A 41 10.80 9.97 14.08
C THR A 41 11.10 9.57 12.64
N PHE A 42 10.40 10.18 11.68
CA PHE A 42 10.70 10.05 10.25
C PHE A 42 12.16 10.40 9.90
N GLN A 43 12.76 11.34 10.63
CA GLN A 43 14.16 11.73 10.40
C GLN A 43 15.12 10.59 10.78
N THR A 44 14.84 9.88 11.88
CA THR A 44 15.56 8.64 12.25
C THR A 44 15.31 7.49 11.29
N LEU A 45 14.18 7.43 10.58
CA LEU A 45 13.99 6.45 9.52
C LEU A 45 14.88 6.76 8.30
N ASP A 46 15.03 8.03 7.97
CA ASP A 46 15.83 8.47 6.82
C ASP A 46 17.35 8.47 7.13
N GLN A 47 17.74 8.83 8.35
CA GLN A 47 19.14 8.84 8.81
C GLN A 47 19.57 7.51 9.47
N GLY A 48 18.60 6.68 9.86
CA GLY A 48 18.85 5.46 10.62
C GLY A 48 19.50 4.38 9.79
N SER A 49 19.93 3.35 10.51
CA SER A 49 20.57 2.16 9.94
C SER A 49 19.78 1.63 8.73
N ASN A 50 20.52 1.25 7.68
CA ASN A 50 19.98 0.73 6.44
C ASN A 50 18.91 -0.36 6.65
N ILE A 51 18.96 -1.07 7.79
CA ILE A 51 18.01 -2.11 8.15
C ILE A 51 16.55 -1.64 8.18
N HIS A 52 16.25 -0.43 8.69
CA HIS A 52 14.88 0.07 8.75
C HIS A 52 14.33 0.34 7.33
N LYS A 53 15.18 0.86 6.45
CA LYS A 53 14.86 1.07 5.04
C LYS A 53 14.60 -0.26 4.33
N TRP A 54 15.42 -1.27 4.58
CA TRP A 54 15.23 -2.63 4.05
C TRP A 54 13.94 -3.28 4.57
N ILE A 55 13.56 -3.04 5.82
CA ILE A 55 12.29 -3.55 6.38
C ILE A 55 11.09 -2.90 5.69
N VAL A 56 11.07 -1.57 5.57
CA VAL A 56 10.00 -0.84 4.85
C VAL A 56 9.91 -1.34 3.40
N PHE A 57 11.05 -1.54 2.74
CA PHE A 57 11.11 -2.08 1.40
C PHE A 57 10.59 -3.52 1.31
N ALA A 58 10.94 -4.39 2.24
CA ALA A 58 10.45 -5.76 2.30
C ALA A 58 8.93 -5.82 2.52
N ILE A 59 8.38 -4.99 3.41
CA ILE A 59 6.93 -4.86 3.61
C ILE A 59 6.25 -4.40 2.32
N TYR A 60 6.86 -3.44 1.61
CA TYR A 60 6.34 -2.98 0.32
C TYR A 60 6.35 -4.09 -0.75
N LEU A 61 7.42 -4.88 -0.84
CA LEU A 61 7.48 -6.00 -1.77
C LEU A 61 6.45 -7.09 -1.46
N LEU A 62 6.25 -7.41 -0.18
CA LEU A 62 5.19 -8.32 0.26
C LEU A 62 3.82 -7.80 -0.16
N TYR A 63 3.56 -6.52 0.08
CA TYR A 63 2.33 -5.87 -0.35
C TYR A 63 2.14 -5.96 -1.87
N LEU A 64 3.18 -5.65 -2.67
CA LEU A 64 3.11 -5.76 -4.13
C LEU A 64 2.85 -7.19 -4.59
N GLY A 65 3.43 -8.18 -3.93
CA GLY A 65 3.15 -9.60 -4.18
C GLY A 65 1.66 -9.93 -3.97
N LEU A 66 1.12 -9.54 -2.81
CA LEU A 66 -0.30 -9.72 -2.50
C LEU A 66 -1.21 -8.93 -3.44
N TRP A 67 -0.84 -7.70 -3.78
CA TRP A 67 -1.56 -6.86 -4.73
C TRP A 67 -1.63 -7.52 -6.10
N LYS A 68 -0.50 -8.06 -6.60
CA LYS A 68 -0.44 -8.77 -7.88
C LYS A 68 -1.33 -10.01 -7.91
N LEU A 69 -1.36 -10.78 -6.82
CA LEU A 69 -2.24 -11.95 -6.69
C LEU A 69 -3.71 -11.53 -6.70
N SER A 70 -4.05 -10.53 -5.89
CA SER A 70 -5.41 -9.99 -5.79
C SER A 70 -5.87 -9.26 -7.04
N ASN A 71 -4.95 -8.74 -7.86
CA ASN A 71 -5.29 -7.97 -9.05
C ASN A 71 -6.17 -8.76 -10.04
N LYS A 72 -5.91 -10.06 -10.22
CA LYS A 72 -6.74 -10.91 -11.08
C LYS A 72 -8.16 -11.03 -10.53
N SER A 73 -8.30 -11.28 -9.23
CA SER A 73 -9.59 -11.42 -8.55
C SER A 73 -10.37 -10.10 -8.57
N VAL A 74 -9.72 -8.98 -8.24
CA VAL A 74 -10.36 -7.66 -8.20
C VAL A 74 -10.87 -7.25 -9.58
N ILE A 75 -10.08 -7.44 -10.64
CA ILE A 75 -10.54 -7.18 -12.01
C ILE A 75 -11.71 -8.08 -12.39
N TYR A 76 -11.68 -9.36 -12.01
CA TYR A 76 -12.78 -10.29 -12.27
C TYR A 76 -14.08 -9.85 -11.58
N TYR A 77 -14.03 -9.52 -10.29
CA TYR A 77 -15.22 -9.04 -9.56
C TYR A 77 -15.74 -7.71 -10.09
N LEU A 78 -14.85 -6.76 -10.42
CA LEU A 78 -15.25 -5.46 -10.96
C LEU A 78 -15.91 -5.59 -12.34
N LYS A 79 -15.40 -6.48 -13.21
CA LYS A 79 -16.06 -6.79 -14.49
C LYS A 79 -17.41 -7.47 -14.29
N ARG A 80 -17.52 -8.36 -13.30
CA ARG A 80 -18.80 -9.03 -12.98
C ARG A 80 -19.87 -8.06 -12.51
N MET A 81 -19.51 -6.96 -11.84
CA MET A 81 -20.46 -5.91 -11.42
C MET A 81 -20.86 -4.95 -12.55
N GLU A 82 -20.19 -5.02 -13.71
CA GLU A 82 -20.51 -4.22 -14.90
C GLU A 82 -21.60 -4.86 -15.77
N TYR A 83 -21.86 -6.17 -15.59
CA TYR A 83 -22.95 -6.94 -16.21
C TYR A 83 -24.20 -6.94 -15.34
#